data_AF-A0A9P9YYL6-F1
#
_entry.id   AF-A0A9P9YYL6-F1
#
_cell.length_a   1.000
_cell.length_b   1.000
_cell.length_c   1.000
_cell.angle_alpha   90.00
_cell.angle_beta   90.00
_cell.angle_gamma   90.00
#
_symmetry.space_group_name_H-M   'P 1'
#
loop_
_entity.id
_entity.type
_entity.pdbx_description
1 polymer ?
#
loop_
_entity_poly.entity_id
_entity_poly.type
_entity_poly.pdbx_seq_one_letter_code
_entity_poly.pdbx_strand_id
1 'polypeptide(L)'
;MESAAVSTENLNLFNNSCWDISQKNTNKILTGNKALDNHFGGGISLGQIIELIGNSGTGKTTMCLQLCLNVQIPKDAGGLEGSALFIDSRQDFHPDRLLGLAQELEQQYKHRAPEFKALEMLKKVHYVRCPSLVQLMATVLSCHRHLVDHPDVIIFDYLIHLICFKKVKKPNCPFR
;
A
#
# COMPACT_ATOMS: atom_id res chain seq x y z
N MET A 1 -23.25 29.11 -9.67
CA MET A 1 -23.22 27.82 -10.40
C MET A 1 -22.08 27.92 -11.38
N GLU A 2 -20.92 27.38 -11.05
CA GLU A 2 -19.76 27.42 -11.94
C GLU A 2 -19.08 26.06 -11.83
N SER A 3 -19.15 25.31 -12.92
CA SER A 3 -18.68 23.93 -13.01
C SER A 3 -17.16 23.92 -12.94
N ALA A 4 -16.60 23.26 -11.92
CA ALA A 4 -15.18 22.94 -11.91
C ALA A 4 -14.87 22.00 -13.08
N ALA A 5 -14.09 22.50 -14.05
CA ALA A 5 -13.60 21.72 -15.17
C ALA A 5 -12.74 20.55 -14.66
N VAL A 6 -13.17 19.33 -14.95
CA VAL A 6 -12.36 18.12 -14.80
C VAL A 6 -11.16 18.28 -15.74
N SER A 7 -9.95 18.30 -15.19
CA SER A 7 -8.73 18.43 -15.99
C SER A 7 -8.59 17.24 -16.96
N THR A 8 -8.59 17.57 -18.25
CA THR A 8 -8.59 16.64 -19.39
C THR A 8 -7.29 15.83 -19.52
N GLU A 9 -6.30 16.03 -18.65
CA GLU A 9 -5.00 15.34 -18.69
C GLU A 9 -5.09 13.83 -18.36
N ASN A 10 -6.16 13.38 -17.69
CA ASN A 10 -6.34 11.97 -17.29
C ASN A 10 -7.02 11.07 -18.34
N LEU A 11 -7.32 11.59 -19.54
CA LEU A 11 -8.08 10.87 -20.58
C LEU A 11 -7.29 10.50 -21.83
N ASN A 12 -5.97 10.73 -21.83
CA ASN A 12 -5.15 10.41 -22.99
C ASN A 12 -4.54 9.00 -22.85
N LEU A 13 -5.19 8.04 -23.50
CA LEU A 13 -4.95 6.60 -23.37
C LEU A 13 -3.53 6.16 -23.78
N PHE A 14 -2.83 6.98 -24.58
CA PHE A 14 -1.53 6.67 -25.19
C PHE A 14 -0.38 7.57 -24.69
N ASN A 15 -0.43 8.01 -23.43
CA ASN A 15 0.56 8.94 -22.87
C ASN A 15 1.97 8.36 -22.66
N ASN A 16 2.15 7.03 -22.71
CA ASN A 16 3.46 6.40 -22.51
C ASN A 16 3.67 5.31 -23.56
N SER A 17 4.84 5.28 -24.19
CA SER A 17 5.27 4.17 -25.03
C SER A 17 5.75 2.98 -24.20
N CYS A 18 5.88 1.81 -24.83
CA CYS A 18 6.47 0.63 -24.19
C CYS A 18 7.88 0.91 -23.65
N TRP A 19 8.65 1.75 -24.34
CA TRP A 19 9.98 2.19 -23.89
C TRP A 19 9.90 3.05 -22.62
N ASP A 20 8.97 4.00 -22.55
CA ASP A 20 8.80 4.86 -21.37
C ASP A 20 8.41 4.05 -20.13
N ILE A 21 7.63 2.98 -20.32
CA ILE A 21 7.26 2.04 -19.26
C ILE A 21 8.48 1.21 -18.81
N SER A 22 9.29 0.74 -19.77
CA SER A 22 10.53 -0.03 -19.51
C SER A 22 11.57 0.74 -18.70
N GLN A 23 11.62 2.05 -18.84
CA GLN A 23 12.60 2.91 -18.14
C GLN A 23 12.07 3.46 -16.81
N LYS A 24 10.85 3.10 -16.42
CA LYS A 24 10.18 3.68 -15.26
C LYS A 24 10.65 3.05 -13.96
N ASN A 25 11.52 3.75 -13.23
CA ASN A 25 11.84 3.38 -11.85
C ASN A 25 10.63 3.59 -10.94
N THR A 26 10.17 2.50 -10.32
CA THR A 26 9.10 2.52 -9.31
C THR A 26 9.69 2.30 -7.94
N ASN A 27 9.18 3.05 -6.95
CA ASN A 27 9.44 2.77 -5.55
C ASN A 27 9.03 1.33 -5.21
N LYS A 28 9.67 0.75 -4.20
CA LYS A 28 9.45 -0.64 -3.78
C LYS A 28 9.20 -0.72 -2.28
N ILE A 29 8.39 -1.69 -1.86
CA ILE A 29 8.17 -2.03 -0.47
C ILE A 29 8.93 -3.32 -0.18
N LEU A 30 9.80 -3.29 0.83
CA LEU A 30 10.46 -4.50 1.30
C LEU A 30 9.44 -5.42 1.99
N THR A 31 9.54 -6.71 1.74
CA THR A 31 8.74 -7.75 2.41
C THR A 31 9.24 -8.05 3.81
N GLY A 32 10.50 -7.70 4.12
CA GLY A 32 11.18 -8.09 5.35
C GLY A 32 11.84 -9.47 5.26
N ASN A 33 11.62 -10.19 4.15
CA ASN A 33 12.29 -11.45 3.84
C ASN A 33 13.26 -11.25 2.68
N LYS A 34 14.56 -11.38 2.95
CA LYS A 34 15.62 -11.17 1.93
C LYS A 34 15.46 -12.03 0.68
N ALA A 35 14.97 -13.27 0.82
CA ALA A 35 14.79 -14.15 -0.33
C ALA A 35 13.62 -13.68 -1.22
N LEU A 36 12.50 -13.27 -0.61
CA LEU A 36 11.39 -12.67 -1.35
C LEU A 36 11.75 -11.32 -1.95
N ASP A 37 12.48 -10.49 -1.20
CA ASP A 37 12.95 -9.19 -1.70
C ASP A 37 13.85 -9.36 -2.91
N ASN A 38 14.79 -10.31 -2.89
CA ASN A 38 15.62 -10.64 -4.04
C ASN A 38 14.80 -11.18 -5.22
N HIS A 39 13.78 -12.01 -4.96
CA HIS A 39 12.89 -12.51 -5.99
C HIS A 39 12.11 -11.39 -6.69
N PHE A 40 11.66 -10.36 -5.96
CA PHE A 40 11.03 -9.17 -6.51
C PHE A 40 12.03 -8.09 -7.00
N GLY A 41 13.32 -8.41 -7.03
CA GLY A 41 14.37 -7.50 -7.48
C GLY A 41 14.56 -6.28 -6.57
N GLY A 42 14.48 -6.46 -5.26
CA GLY A 42 14.59 -5.40 -4.24
C GLY A 42 13.24 -5.00 -3.62
N GLY A 43 12.26 -5.90 -3.59
CA GLY A 43 10.95 -5.68 -2.98
C GLY A 43 9.81 -5.46 -3.99
N ILE A 44 8.59 -5.36 -3.46
CA ILE A 44 7.34 -5.26 -4.23
C ILE A 44 7.23 -3.87 -4.86
N SER A 45 7.12 -3.81 -6.19
CA SER A 45 7.05 -2.53 -6.92
C SER A 45 5.67 -1.88 -6.81
N LEU A 46 5.65 -0.57 -6.56
CA LEU A 46 4.41 0.20 -6.54
C LEU A 46 3.72 0.21 -7.90
N GLY A 47 2.38 0.10 -7.90
CA GLY A 47 1.56 0.05 -9.11
C GLY A 47 1.35 -1.33 -9.69
N GLN A 48 1.76 -2.38 -8.98
CA GLN A 48 1.51 -3.76 -9.37
C GLN A 48 0.41 -4.39 -8.51
N ILE A 49 -0.35 -5.29 -9.11
CA ILE A 49 -1.23 -6.20 -8.37
C ILE A 49 -0.45 -7.50 -8.18
N ILE A 50 -0.38 -7.97 -6.95
CA ILE A 50 0.24 -9.22 -6.54
C ILE A 50 -0.86 -10.09 -5.95
N GLU A 51 -0.76 -11.39 -6.10
CA GLU A 51 -1.69 -12.34 -5.52
C GLU A 51 -0.91 -13.36 -4.70
N LEU A 52 -1.28 -13.52 -3.43
CA LEU A 52 -0.66 -14.47 -2.51
C LEU A 52 -1.55 -15.70 -2.39
N ILE A 53 -1.14 -16.80 -3.01
CA ILE A 53 -1.90 -18.06 -3.05
C ILE A 53 -1.25 -19.09 -2.12
N GLY A 54 -2.07 -19.84 -1.39
CA GLY A 54 -1.61 -20.98 -0.59
C GLY A 54 -2.65 -21.45 0.43
N ASN A 55 -2.41 -22.62 1.03
CA ASN A 55 -3.32 -23.23 2.02
C ASN A 55 -3.50 -22.36 3.27
N SER A 56 -4.58 -22.55 4.03
CA SER A 56 -4.76 -21.86 5.32
C SER A 56 -3.54 -22.08 6.23
N GLY A 57 -3.15 -21.06 6.98
CA GLY A 57 -2.00 -21.12 7.88
C GLY A 57 -0.62 -20.89 7.23
N THR A 58 -0.50 -20.74 5.91
CA THR A 58 0.80 -20.51 5.24
C THR A 58 1.39 -19.09 5.40
N GLY A 59 0.82 -18.26 6.28
CA GLY A 59 1.35 -16.92 6.58
C GLY A 59 0.89 -15.79 5.65
N LYS A 60 -0.07 -16.02 4.73
CA LYS A 60 -0.59 -14.98 3.81
C LYS A 60 -1.07 -13.73 4.55
N THR A 61 -1.97 -13.89 5.52
CA THR A 61 -2.48 -12.77 6.32
C THR A 61 -1.37 -12.06 7.07
N THR A 62 -0.41 -12.80 7.63
CA THR A 62 0.76 -12.24 8.32
C THR A 62 1.61 -11.40 7.35
N MET A 63 1.84 -11.88 6.14
CA MET A 63 2.57 -11.13 5.10
C MET A 63 1.82 -9.84 4.72
N CYS A 64 0.49 -9.88 4.59
CA CYS A 64 -0.31 -8.68 4.35
C CYS A 64 -0.16 -7.66 5.49
N LEU A 65 -0.31 -8.10 6.75
CA LEU A 65 -0.13 -7.23 7.92
C LEU A 65 1.29 -6.66 8.02
N GLN A 66 2.31 -7.46 7.70
CA GLN A 66 3.70 -7.01 7.68
C GLN A 66 3.91 -5.92 6.62
N LEU A 67 3.35 -6.09 5.42
CA LEU A 67 3.46 -5.10 4.35
C LEU A 67 2.71 -3.80 4.69
N CYS A 68 1.58 -3.86 5.43
CA CYS A 68 0.94 -2.66 6.00
C CYS A 68 1.87 -1.84 6.89
N LEU A 69 2.81 -2.49 7.58
CA LEU A 69 3.77 -1.84 8.46
C LEU A 69 5.03 -1.40 7.68
N ASN A 70 5.52 -2.24 6.77
CA ASN A 70 6.75 -1.99 6.02
C ASN A 70 6.66 -0.77 5.10
N VAL A 71 5.49 -0.46 4.55
CA VAL A 71 5.29 0.76 3.75
C VAL A 71 5.56 2.03 4.55
N GLN A 72 5.40 1.96 5.86
CA GLN A 72 5.53 3.11 6.76
C GLN A 72 6.98 3.35 7.21
N ILE A 73 7.91 2.44 6.89
CA ILE A 73 9.33 2.57 7.24
C ILE A 73 9.86 3.93 6.75
N PRO A 74 10.62 4.68 7.56
CA PRO A 74 11.17 5.97 7.19
C PRO A 74 12.02 5.95 5.92
N LYS A 75 11.99 7.03 5.13
CA LYS A 75 12.76 7.14 3.87
C LYS A 75 14.26 7.12 4.16
N ASP A 76 14.67 7.76 5.25
CA ASP A 76 16.06 7.76 5.73
C ASP A 76 16.51 6.36 6.18
N ALA A 77 15.56 5.46 6.47
CA ALA A 77 15.80 4.05 6.74
C ALA A 77 15.58 3.14 5.52
N GLY A 78 15.38 3.72 4.32
CA GLY A 78 15.18 3.01 3.06
C GLY A 78 13.75 2.56 2.75
N GLY A 79 12.76 3.06 3.51
CA GLY A 79 11.34 2.80 3.29
C GLY A 79 10.62 3.89 2.49
N LEU A 80 9.29 3.95 2.61
CA LEU A 80 8.44 4.85 1.83
C LEU A 80 7.72 5.93 2.65
N GLU A 81 7.70 5.83 3.98
CA GLU A 81 6.94 6.70 4.89
C GLU A 81 5.44 6.78 4.57
N GLY A 82 4.88 5.70 4.01
CA GLY A 82 3.50 5.65 3.59
C GLY A 82 2.49 5.30 4.68
N SER A 83 1.28 5.00 4.25
CA SER A 83 0.18 4.49 5.08
C SER A 83 -0.44 3.24 4.44
N ALA A 84 -1.33 2.55 5.13
CA ALA A 84 -1.94 1.33 4.60
C ALA A 84 -3.46 1.36 4.76
N LEU A 85 -4.16 0.71 3.83
CA LEU A 85 -5.59 0.44 3.93
C LEU A 85 -5.80 -1.07 3.88
N PHE A 86 -6.28 -1.64 4.97
CA PHE A 86 -6.62 -3.04 5.07
C PHE A 86 -8.13 -3.22 4.83
N ILE A 87 -8.49 -3.91 3.75
CA ILE A 87 -9.86 -4.28 3.43
C ILE A 87 -10.10 -5.71 3.89
N ASP A 88 -10.99 -5.89 4.86
CA ASP A 88 -11.24 -7.18 5.48
C ASP A 88 -12.62 -7.71 5.09
N SER A 89 -12.61 -8.66 4.17
CA SER A 89 -13.81 -9.31 3.64
C SER A 89 -14.28 -10.53 4.45
N ARG A 90 -13.41 -11.10 5.29
CA ARG A 90 -13.69 -12.36 6.02
C ARG A 90 -13.61 -12.25 7.54
N GLN A 91 -13.33 -11.06 8.06
CA GLN A 91 -13.19 -10.80 9.49
C GLN A 91 -11.97 -11.50 10.11
N ASP A 92 -10.88 -11.59 9.34
CA ASP A 92 -9.63 -12.18 9.81
C ASP A 92 -8.67 -11.13 10.38
N PHE A 93 -8.95 -9.83 10.25
CA PHE A 93 -8.09 -8.80 10.84
C PHE A 93 -8.18 -8.80 12.36
N HIS A 94 -7.03 -8.76 13.03
CA HIS A 94 -6.95 -8.65 14.49
C HIS A 94 -5.94 -7.58 14.90
N PRO A 95 -6.35 -6.50 15.59
CA PRO A 95 -5.45 -5.43 16.02
C PRO A 95 -4.25 -5.92 16.83
N ASP A 96 -4.45 -6.85 17.77
CA ASP A 96 -3.34 -7.38 18.58
C ASP A 96 -2.28 -8.11 17.75
N ARG A 97 -2.66 -8.77 16.65
CA ARG A 97 -1.68 -9.38 15.73
C ARG A 97 -0.85 -8.31 15.02
N LEU A 98 -1.49 -7.22 14.59
CA LEU A 98 -0.79 -6.09 13.98
C LEU A 98 0.13 -5.41 15.01
N LEU A 99 -0.31 -5.26 16.26
CA LEU A 99 0.49 -4.68 17.34
C LEU A 99 1.76 -5.50 17.60
N GLY A 100 1.65 -6.83 17.69
CA GLY A 100 2.81 -7.70 17.86
C GLY A 100 3.84 -7.52 16.75
N LEU A 101 3.41 -7.57 15.49
CA LEU A 101 4.28 -7.32 14.33
C LEU A 101 4.89 -5.92 14.33
N ALA A 102 4.13 -4.91 14.77
CA ALA A 102 4.61 -3.53 14.85
C ALA A 102 5.68 -3.36 15.94
N GLN A 103 5.54 -4.04 17.08
CA GLN A 103 6.55 -4.05 18.14
C GLN A 103 7.84 -4.73 17.71
N GLU A 104 7.74 -5.86 16.99
CA GLU A 104 8.89 -6.53 16.39
C GLU A 104 9.61 -5.60 15.40
N LEU A 105 8.85 -4.93 14.53
CA LEU A 105 9.39 -3.99 13.56
C LEU A 105 10.01 -2.76 14.22
N GLU A 106 9.39 -2.19 15.25
CA GLU A 106 9.97 -1.10 16.05
C GLU A 106 11.34 -1.52 16.60
N GLN A 107 11.42 -2.70 17.21
CA GLN A 107 12.67 -3.19 17.79
C GLN A 107 13.75 -3.40 16.72
N GLN A 108 13.38 -3.88 15.53
CA GLN A 108 14.29 -4.03 14.39
C GLN A 108 14.88 -2.69 13.92
N TYR A 109 14.10 -1.61 13.96
CA TYR A 109 14.50 -0.28 13.49
C TYR A 109 14.93 0.68 14.60
N LYS A 110 14.97 0.24 15.87
CA LYS A 110 15.23 1.05 17.05
C LYS A 110 16.42 2.02 16.94
N HIS A 111 17.52 1.59 16.32
CA HIS A 111 18.72 2.41 16.15
C HIS A 111 18.72 3.26 14.87
N ARG A 112 17.98 2.84 13.84
CA ARG A 112 17.94 3.52 12.53
C ARG A 112 16.85 4.58 12.48
N ALA A 113 15.75 4.35 13.20
CA ALA A 113 14.61 5.25 13.27
C ALA A 113 13.98 5.19 14.68
N PRO A 114 14.54 5.92 15.67
CA PRO A 114 14.07 5.88 17.06
C PRO A 114 12.60 6.28 17.23
N GLU A 115 12.11 7.19 16.38
CA GLU A 115 10.73 7.69 16.35
C GLU A 115 9.75 6.74 15.64
N PHE A 116 10.25 5.64 15.04
CA PHE A 116 9.41 4.66 14.36
C PHE A 116 8.79 3.68 15.38
N LYS A 117 7.74 4.17 16.06
CA LYS A 117 7.05 3.50 17.17
C LYS A 117 5.84 2.70 16.74
N ALA A 118 5.62 1.54 17.35
CA ALA A 118 4.54 0.62 17.02
C ALA A 118 3.16 1.31 17.05
N LEU A 119 2.88 2.12 18.09
CA LEU A 119 1.60 2.84 18.21
C LEU A 119 1.37 3.85 17.08
N GLU A 120 2.43 4.53 16.63
CA GLU A 120 2.34 5.45 15.50
C GLU A 120 2.13 4.69 14.17
N MET A 121 2.69 3.48 14.05
CA MET A 121 2.43 2.64 12.89
C MET A 121 0.95 2.22 12.79
N LEU A 122 0.36 1.84 13.92
CA LEU A 122 -1.03 1.40 13.99
C LEU A 122 -2.00 2.52 13.56
N LYS A 123 -1.74 3.78 13.95
CA LYS A 123 -2.55 4.94 13.56
C LYS A 123 -2.60 5.18 12.04
N LYS A 124 -1.57 4.72 11.32
CA LYS A 124 -1.45 4.85 9.86
C LYS A 124 -1.94 3.61 9.09
N VAL A 125 -2.48 2.61 9.79
CA VAL A 125 -3.21 1.50 9.16
C VAL A 125 -4.71 1.77 9.26
N HIS A 126 -5.30 2.16 8.14
CA HIS A 126 -6.75 2.31 7.99
C HIS A 126 -7.39 0.94 7.77
N TYR A 127 -8.56 0.70 8.36
CA TYR A 127 -9.27 -0.57 8.29
C TYR A 127 -10.69 -0.36 7.74
N VAL A 128 -11.11 -1.19 6.79
CA VAL A 128 -12.48 -1.22 6.28
C VAL A 128 -12.98 -2.65 6.23
N ARG A 129 -14.10 -2.92 6.89
CA ARG A 129 -14.77 -4.23 6.86
C ARG A 129 -15.74 -4.30 5.68
N CYS A 130 -15.63 -5.35 4.87
CA CYS A 130 -16.48 -5.58 3.68
C CYS A 130 -17.14 -6.97 3.71
N PRO A 131 -18.20 -7.19 4.51
CA PRO A 131 -18.80 -8.53 4.64
C PRO A 131 -19.58 -9.01 3.41
N SER A 132 -19.68 -8.21 2.35
CA SER A 132 -20.36 -8.57 1.11
C SER A 132 -19.60 -8.09 -0.12
N LEU A 133 -19.82 -8.76 -1.26
CA LEU A 133 -19.26 -8.35 -2.55
C LEU A 133 -19.66 -6.91 -2.92
N VAL A 134 -20.90 -6.51 -2.61
CA VAL A 134 -21.39 -5.15 -2.90
C VAL A 134 -20.60 -4.10 -2.12
N GLN A 135 -20.32 -4.35 -0.83
CA GLN A 135 -19.50 -3.44 -0.02
C GLN A 135 -18.04 -3.44 -0.45
N LEU A 136 -17.51 -4.60 -0.85
CA LEU A 136 -16.16 -4.68 -1.40
C LEU A 136 -16.04 -3.83 -2.67
N MET A 137 -16.94 -4.02 -3.64
CA MET A 137 -16.98 -3.23 -4.87
C MET A 137 -17.15 -1.73 -4.59
N ALA A 138 -18.07 -1.36 -3.70
CA ALA A 138 -18.29 0.03 -3.31
C ALA A 138 -17.05 0.65 -2.66
N THR A 139 -16.33 -0.12 -1.82
CA THR A 139 -15.08 0.31 -1.19
C THR A 139 -14.01 0.53 -2.23
N VAL A 140 -13.74 -0.45 -3.11
CA VAL A 140 -12.73 -0.34 -4.18
C VAL A 140 -13.02 0.85 -5.11
N LEU A 141 -14.28 1.05 -5.53
CA LEU A 141 -14.67 2.18 -6.36
C LEU A 141 -14.53 3.53 -5.64
N SER A 142 -14.84 3.57 -4.34
CA SER A 142 -14.69 4.78 -3.53
C SER A 142 -13.22 5.09 -3.23
N CYS A 143 -12.39 4.06 -3.07
CA CYS A 143 -10.94 4.18 -2.89
C CYS A 143 -10.31 4.89 -4.07
N HIS A 144 -10.80 4.76 -5.30
CA HIS A 144 -10.24 5.49 -6.44
C HIS A 144 -10.14 7.00 -6.19
N ARG A 145 -11.14 7.62 -5.54
CA ARG A 145 -11.08 9.04 -5.18
C ARG A 145 -10.10 9.31 -4.03
N HIS A 146 -10.10 8.47 -3.00
CA HIS A 146 -9.20 8.63 -1.84
C HIS A 146 -7.72 8.38 -2.18
N LEU A 147 -7.43 7.43 -3.06
CA LEU A 147 -6.07 7.07 -3.51
C LEU A 147 -5.45 8.16 -4.41
N VAL A 148 -6.29 8.95 -5.09
CA VAL A 148 -5.84 10.14 -5.84
C VAL A 148 -5.34 11.24 -4.89
N ASP A 149 -5.91 11.34 -3.69
CA ASP A 149 -5.49 12.32 -2.68
C ASP A 149 -4.44 11.77 -1.69
N HIS A 150 -4.32 10.45 -1.54
CA HIS A 150 -3.39 9.77 -0.64
C HIS A 150 -2.61 8.66 -1.37
N PRO A 151 -1.49 9.00 -2.06
CA PRO A 151 -0.78 8.11 -2.98
C PRO A 151 0.04 6.99 -2.31
N ASP A 152 0.11 6.96 -0.99
CA ASP A 152 1.00 6.07 -0.24
C ASP A 152 0.28 4.84 0.33
N VAL A 153 -0.96 4.59 -0.09
CA VAL A 153 -1.85 3.55 0.46
C VAL A 153 -1.73 2.23 -0.32
N ILE A 154 -1.34 1.17 0.38
CA ILE A 154 -1.43 -0.21 -0.12
C ILE A 154 -2.76 -0.80 0.32
N ILE A 155 -3.46 -1.48 -0.60
CA ILE A 155 -4.71 -2.16 -0.31
C ILE A 155 -4.47 -3.67 -0.18
N PHE A 156 -4.90 -4.23 0.95
CA PHE A 156 -4.92 -5.67 1.19
C PHE A 156 -6.36 -6.15 1.22
N ASP A 157 -6.73 -7.11 0.36
CA ASP A 157 -7.99 -7.85 0.47
C ASP A 157 -7.70 -9.34 0.72
N TYR A 158 -8.45 -9.96 1.62
CA TYR A 158 -8.44 -11.40 1.85
C TYR A 158 -9.32 -12.18 0.85
N LEU A 159 -9.80 -11.54 -0.23
CA LEU A 159 -10.16 -12.18 -1.49
C LEU A 159 -9.01 -12.03 -2.49
N ILE A 160 -7.97 -12.85 -2.32
CA ILE A 160 -6.98 -13.23 -3.35
C ILE A 160 -6.05 -12.11 -3.91
N HIS A 161 -6.26 -10.81 -3.70
CA HIS A 161 -5.41 -9.77 -4.32
C HIS A 161 -4.78 -8.79 -3.34
N LEU A 162 -3.44 -8.71 -3.38
CA LEU A 162 -2.64 -7.57 -2.92
C LEU A 162 -2.61 -6.53 -4.03
N ILE A 163 -3.27 -5.39 -3.84
CA ILE A 163 -3.23 -4.30 -4.83
C ILE A 163 -2.27 -3.24 -4.31
N CYS A 164 -1.09 -3.15 -4.92
CA CYS A 164 -0.12 -2.11 -4.63
C CYS A 164 -0.38 -0.92 -5.57
N PHE A 165 -0.92 0.17 -5.05
CA PHE A 165 -1.16 1.36 -5.86
C PHE A 165 0.12 2.13 -6.15
N LYS A 166 0.10 2.85 -7.27
CA LYS A 166 1.19 3.72 -7.71
C LYS A 166 0.90 5.15 -7.26
N LYS A 167 1.93 5.83 -6.77
CA LYS A 167 1.94 7.29 -6.64
C LYS A 167 1.57 7.94 -7.98
N VAL A 168 0.42 8.61 -8.03
CA VAL A 168 0.15 9.62 -9.06
C VAL A 168 0.73 10.92 -8.51
N LYS A 169 1.77 11.46 -9.13
CA LYS A 169 2.23 12.82 -8.80
C LYS A 169 1.07 13.76 -9.14
N LYS A 170 0.58 14.56 -8.18
CA LYS A 170 -0.16 15.79 -8.54
C LYS A 170 0.79 16.64 -9.40
N PRO A 171 0.40 17.06 -10.62
CA PRO A 171 1.17 18.08 -11.32
C PRO A 171 1.24 19.32 -10.42
N ASN A 172 2.40 19.98 -10.37
CA ASN A 172 2.57 21.25 -9.66
C ASN A 172 1.48 22.21 -10.16
N CYS A 173 0.46 22.48 -9.34
CA CYS A 173 -0.56 23.47 -9.65
C CYS A 173 0.01 24.83 -9.21
N PRO A 174 0.34 25.75 -10.13
CA PRO A 174 1.05 26.97 -9.78
C PRO A 174 0.05 28.10 -9.53
N PHE A 175 -0.95 27.94 -8.65
CA PHE A 175 -1.76 29.08 -8.21
C PHE A 175 -2.09 28.98 -6.73
N ARG A 176 -1.75 30.08 -6.04
CA ARG A 176 -1.94 30.38 -4.62
C ARG A 176 -3.36 30.84 -4.36
#